data_AF-W5W0Q2-F1
#
_entry.id   AF-W5W0Q2-F1
#
_cell.length_a   1.000
_cell.length_b   1.000
_cell.length_c   1.000
_cell.angle_alpha   90.00
_cell.angle_beta   90.00
_cell.angle_gamma   90.00
#
_symmetry.space_group_name_H-M   'P 1'
#
loop_
_entity.id
_entity.type
_entity.pdbx_description
1 polymer ?
#
loop_
_entity_poly.entity_id
_entity_poly.type
_entity_poly.pdbx_seq_one_letter_code
_entity_poly.pdbx_strand_id
1 'polypeptide(L)'
;MTQLRQVQIVVPVADSGFESPLPPLTTGSGTVVLPWPRPATDLSCARSRTVPALVLENELVRVTVLTGLGGRLHSLWHKEDERELSANLPVFSPAGGSLVYAATVDGPGGDPVLRLWEWDQVLDLPYQVDFWLPAGSDRLHVGTRVRAGDPRPGWWRFADDEPAELLCAGSGWGALELFRMKTSLRPTPFSCLGFEQQPWLDLLAGNMPAGDPNSAPGRSLVGRHWRYLLERAPENWLSAYHLGTARWFARDLEGAVAAWRRSIELAVSPWAIRNLAVAEYHRGHVVEAAELLTAAAWSAPQVPQLCEEARGLLLVTGQPAEADALRQVQTRP
;
A
#
# COMPACT_ATOMS: atom_id res chain seq x y z
N MET A 1 24.74 23.60 10.35
CA MET A 1 23.37 24.08 10.02
C MET A 1 22.68 22.97 9.27
N THR A 2 21.50 22.56 9.73
CA THR A 2 20.75 21.51 9.07
C THR A 2 20.02 22.05 7.84
N GLN A 3 20.05 21.27 6.75
CA GLN A 3 19.40 21.59 5.49
C GLN A 3 18.42 20.47 5.11
N LEU A 4 17.29 20.87 4.54
CA LEU A 4 16.28 19.98 3.99
C LEU A 4 16.02 20.36 2.54
N ARG A 5 16.04 19.39 1.62
CA ARG A 5 15.78 19.63 0.19
C ARG A 5 15.09 18.45 -0.48
N GLN A 6 14.41 18.74 -1.59
CA GLN A 6 13.86 17.73 -2.48
C GLN A 6 14.92 17.25 -3.49
N VAL A 7 14.91 15.95 -3.76
CA VAL A 7 15.78 15.32 -4.75
C VAL A 7 15.01 14.23 -5.51
N GLN A 8 15.58 13.81 -6.64
CA GLN A 8 15.18 12.60 -7.33
C GLN A 8 16.34 11.61 -7.24
N ILE A 9 16.06 10.38 -6.84
CA ILE A 9 17.10 9.34 -6.76
C ILE A 9 16.68 8.13 -7.59
N VAL A 10 17.68 7.40 -8.09
CA VAL A 10 17.45 6.15 -8.82
C VAL A 10 17.55 4.99 -7.84
N VAL A 11 16.45 4.27 -7.67
CA VAL A 11 16.38 3.11 -6.77
C VAL A 11 16.00 1.88 -7.59
N PRO A 12 16.66 0.73 -7.43
CA PRO A 12 16.17 -0.53 -7.96
C PRO A 12 14.90 -0.91 -7.19
N VAL A 13 13.74 -0.84 -7.84
CA VAL A 13 12.45 -1.17 -7.23
C VAL A 13 11.97 -2.47 -7.82
N ALA A 14 11.67 -3.44 -6.96
CA ALA A 14 11.04 -4.67 -7.39
C ALA A 14 9.61 -4.41 -7.86
N ASP A 15 9.19 -5.16 -8.89
CA ASP A 15 7.82 -5.08 -9.37
C ASP A 15 6.86 -5.62 -8.30
N SER A 16 5.88 -4.81 -7.93
CA SER A 16 4.88 -5.13 -6.90
C SER A 16 3.55 -5.56 -7.51
N GLY A 17 3.41 -5.50 -8.84
CA GLY A 17 2.20 -5.97 -9.51
C GLY A 17 0.94 -5.19 -9.22
N PHE A 18 -0.20 -5.80 -9.55
CA PHE A 18 -1.49 -5.25 -9.17
C PHE A 18 -1.69 -5.34 -7.65
N GLU A 19 -2.34 -4.33 -7.10
CA GLU A 19 -2.64 -4.28 -5.68
C GLU A 19 -3.77 -5.26 -5.33
N SER A 20 -3.48 -6.29 -4.53
CA SER A 20 -4.44 -7.34 -4.15
C SER A 20 -4.76 -7.30 -2.65
N PRO A 21 -6.04 -7.14 -2.25
CA PRO A 21 -6.41 -6.96 -0.85
C PRO A 21 -6.21 -8.21 0.01
N LEU A 22 -6.09 -9.40 -0.61
CA LEU A 22 -5.85 -10.66 0.11
C LEU A 22 -4.46 -11.19 -0.21
N PRO A 23 -3.79 -11.87 0.74
CA PRO A 23 -2.40 -12.27 0.56
C PRO A 23 -2.17 -13.21 -0.61
N PRO A 24 -1.00 -13.12 -1.28
CA PRO A 24 -0.63 -14.09 -2.28
C PRO A 24 -0.59 -15.47 -1.63
N LEU A 25 -1.08 -16.48 -2.34
CA LEU A 25 -1.05 -17.86 -1.86
C LEU A 25 0.36 -18.47 -1.91
N THR A 26 1.37 -17.75 -2.45
CA THR A 26 2.72 -18.24 -2.65
C THR A 26 3.79 -17.38 -1.97
N THR A 27 4.51 -17.99 -1.02
CA THR A 27 5.97 -18.14 -0.89
C THR A 27 6.29 -18.46 0.58
N GLY A 28 7.13 -19.48 0.80
CA GLY A 28 7.36 -20.20 2.05
C GLY A 28 7.96 -19.44 3.24
N SER A 29 7.68 -18.15 3.43
CA SER A 29 7.84 -17.49 4.72
C SER A 29 6.45 -17.25 5.32
N GLY A 30 6.07 -18.07 6.29
CA GLY A 30 4.75 -18.06 6.97
C GLY A 30 4.45 -16.81 7.80
N THR A 31 4.84 -15.62 7.33
CA THR A 31 4.56 -14.35 7.99
C THR A 31 3.69 -13.50 7.06
N VAL A 32 2.38 -13.69 7.18
CA VAL A 32 1.39 -12.73 6.66
C VAL A 32 1.57 -11.45 7.47
N VAL A 33 2.26 -10.45 6.91
CA VAL A 33 2.26 -9.10 7.47
C VAL A 33 0.98 -8.42 7.00
N LEU A 34 -0.04 -8.43 7.87
CA LEU A 34 -1.22 -7.59 7.74
C LEU A 34 -0.83 -6.12 8.03
N PRO A 35 -1.56 -5.11 7.53
CA PRO A 35 -2.89 -5.21 6.90
C PRO A 35 -2.90 -5.46 5.39
N TRP A 36 -1.83 -5.08 4.67
CA TRP A 36 -1.69 -5.33 3.24
C TRP A 36 -0.67 -6.43 3.01
N PRO A 37 -1.02 -7.46 2.22
CA PRO A 37 -0.06 -8.48 1.88
C PRO A 37 1.13 -7.88 1.14
N ARG A 38 2.33 -8.37 1.43
CA ARG A 38 3.45 -8.14 0.53
C ARG A 38 3.10 -8.83 -0.79
N PRO A 39 3.10 -8.11 -1.93
CA PRO A 39 3.10 -8.77 -3.22
C PRO A 39 4.28 -9.75 -3.25
N ALA A 40 4.11 -10.90 -3.89
CA ALA A 40 5.23 -11.81 -4.16
C ALA A 40 6.27 -11.00 -4.95
N THR A 41 7.31 -10.56 -4.26
CA THR A 41 8.26 -9.60 -4.81
C THR A 41 9.36 -10.38 -5.50
N ASP A 42 9.35 -10.40 -6.83
CA ASP A 42 10.46 -10.94 -7.58
C ASP A 42 11.60 -9.92 -7.63
N LEU A 43 12.60 -10.11 -6.75
CA LEU A 43 13.79 -9.27 -6.72
C LEU A 43 14.62 -9.36 -8.00
N SER A 44 14.49 -10.44 -8.79
CA SER A 44 15.20 -10.61 -10.05
C SER A 44 14.64 -9.73 -11.18
N CYS A 45 13.38 -9.28 -11.04
CA CYS A 45 12.71 -8.37 -11.96
C CYS A 45 12.79 -6.90 -11.52
N ALA A 46 13.67 -6.55 -10.59
CA ALA A 46 13.86 -5.18 -10.14
C ALA A 46 14.26 -4.25 -11.29
N ARG A 47 13.58 -3.10 -11.38
CA ARG A 47 13.87 -2.07 -12.37
C ARG A 47 14.31 -0.81 -11.67
N SER A 48 15.36 -0.18 -12.19
CA SER A 48 15.78 1.14 -11.75
C SER A 48 14.68 2.15 -12.06
N ARG A 49 14.18 2.84 -11.02
CA ARG A 49 13.15 3.87 -11.14
C ARG A 49 13.64 5.15 -10.50
N THR A 50 13.32 6.27 -11.13
CA THR A 50 13.47 7.59 -10.52
C THR A 50 12.35 7.80 -9.52
N VAL A 51 12.69 8.05 -8.27
CA VAL A 51 11.75 8.18 -7.15
C VAL A 51 11.97 9.53 -6.45
N PRO A 52 10.88 10.27 -6.15
CA PRO A 52 10.98 11.49 -5.36
C PRO A 52 11.39 11.17 -3.92
N ALA A 53 12.42 11.86 -3.46
CA ALA A 53 12.97 11.72 -2.13
C ALA A 53 13.28 13.08 -1.49
N LEU A 54 13.43 13.06 -0.17
CA LEU A 54 13.84 14.21 0.62
C LEU A 54 15.17 13.91 1.29
N VAL A 55 16.08 14.87 1.27
CA VAL A 55 17.37 14.80 1.95
C VAL A 55 17.39 15.78 3.11
N LEU A 56 17.59 15.25 4.32
CA LEU A 56 17.85 16.00 5.54
C LEU A 56 19.31 15.79 5.93
N GLU A 57 20.13 16.84 5.96
CA GLU A 57 21.55 16.70 6.29
C GLU A 57 22.09 17.84 7.15
N ASN A 58 23.04 17.52 8.01
CA ASN A 58 23.87 18.48 8.74
C ASN A 58 25.35 18.25 8.37
N GLU A 59 26.29 18.75 9.15
CA GLU A 59 27.73 18.57 8.92
C GLU A 59 28.24 17.13 9.11
N LEU A 60 27.55 16.29 9.90
CA LEU A 60 27.99 14.92 10.23
C LEU A 60 27.25 13.83 9.46
N VAL A 61 25.95 14.03 9.19
CA VAL A 61 25.05 12.98 8.72
C VAL A 61 24.17 13.47 7.57
N ARG A 62 23.87 12.57 6.62
CA ARG A 62 22.89 12.76 5.55
C ARG A 62 21.84 11.65 5.60
N VAL A 63 20.58 12.05 5.65
CA VAL A 63 19.42 11.15 5.66
C VAL A 63 18.66 11.30 4.35
N THR A 64 18.31 10.19 3.71
CA THR A 64 17.46 10.18 2.51
C THR A 64 16.17 9.43 2.79
N VAL A 65 15.03 10.05 2.52
CA VAL A 65 13.68 9.51 2.76
C VAL A 65 12.89 9.44 1.45
N LEU A 66 12.32 8.28 1.13
CA LEU A 66 11.59 8.03 -0.13
C LEU A 66 10.11 8.41 0.00
N THR A 67 9.78 9.67 -0.28
CA THR A 67 8.39 10.14 -0.26
C THR A 67 7.51 9.49 -1.33
N GLY A 68 8.11 9.07 -2.45
CA GLY A 68 7.39 8.34 -3.51
C GLY A 68 7.07 6.88 -3.19
N LEU A 69 7.62 6.34 -2.09
CA LEU A 69 7.52 4.92 -1.73
C LEU A 69 7.24 4.76 -0.23
N GLY A 70 6.17 5.41 0.26
CA GLY A 70 5.68 5.23 1.63
C GLY A 70 6.48 5.96 2.72
N GLY A 71 7.36 6.89 2.37
CA GLY A 71 8.09 7.71 3.35
C GLY A 71 9.22 6.98 4.08
N ARG A 72 9.77 5.92 3.48
CA ARG A 72 10.78 5.09 4.15
C ARG A 72 12.14 5.78 4.19
N LEU A 73 12.85 5.65 5.32
CA LEU A 73 14.27 5.96 5.40
C LEU A 73 15.03 4.99 4.49
N HIS A 74 15.71 5.52 3.49
CA HIS A 74 16.46 4.76 2.50
C HIS A 74 17.96 4.82 2.70
N SER A 75 18.49 5.90 3.29
CA SER A 75 19.92 6.01 3.58
C SER A 75 20.12 6.87 4.81
N LEU A 76 21.09 6.48 5.64
CA LEU A 76 21.61 7.20 6.79
C LEU A 76 23.14 7.21 6.69
N TRP A 77 23.66 8.15 5.93
CA TRP A 77 25.08 8.24 5.61
C TRP A 77 25.86 9.07 6.63
N HIS A 78 26.89 8.47 7.23
CA HIS A 78 27.87 9.18 8.06
C HIS A 78 28.97 9.77 7.19
N LYS A 79 29.12 11.11 7.22
CA LYS A 79 29.99 11.84 6.29
C LYS A 79 31.46 11.71 6.62
N GLU A 80 31.82 11.72 7.90
CA GLU A 80 33.21 11.65 8.35
C GLU A 80 33.83 10.25 8.13
N ASP A 81 33.07 9.20 8.46
CA ASP A 81 33.52 7.81 8.26
C ASP A 81 33.27 7.31 6.82
N GLU A 82 32.62 8.11 5.97
CA GLU A 82 32.18 7.76 4.62
C GLU A 82 31.48 6.39 4.53
N ARG A 83 30.50 6.16 5.42
CA ARG A 83 29.79 4.87 5.49
C ARG A 83 28.28 5.01 5.64
N GLU A 84 27.60 4.01 5.12
CA GLU A 84 26.17 3.80 5.33
C GLU A 84 25.93 3.20 6.73
N LEU A 85 25.07 3.84 7.52
CA LEU A 85 24.69 3.37 8.85
C LEU A 85 23.42 2.51 8.81
N SER A 86 22.61 2.58 7.73
CA SER A 86 21.43 1.73 7.56
C SER A 86 21.73 0.44 6.79
N ALA A 87 21.09 -0.66 7.18
CA ALA A 87 21.13 -1.89 6.41
C ALA A 87 20.23 -1.75 5.17
N ASN A 88 20.77 -1.24 4.07
CA ASN A 88 20.02 -1.08 2.83
C ASN A 88 20.01 -2.39 2.03
N LEU A 89 18.81 -2.83 1.68
CA LEU A 89 18.68 -3.90 0.68
C LEU A 89 19.06 -3.34 -0.70
N PRO A 90 19.77 -4.12 -1.53
CA PRO A 90 20.16 -3.69 -2.88
C PRO A 90 18.95 -3.45 -3.80
N VAL A 91 17.79 -4.05 -3.46
CA VAL A 91 16.52 -3.86 -4.16
C VAL A 91 15.46 -3.43 -3.15
N PHE A 92 14.74 -2.37 -3.48
CA PHE A 92 13.60 -1.89 -2.71
C PHE A 92 12.36 -2.72 -3.03
N SER A 93 11.83 -3.40 -2.01
CA SER A 93 10.54 -4.09 -2.05
C SER A 93 9.49 -3.25 -1.29
N PRO A 94 8.55 -2.59 -2.01
CA PRO A 94 7.44 -1.92 -1.34
C PRO A 94 6.50 -2.97 -0.73
N ALA A 95 6.20 -2.84 0.55
CA ALA A 95 5.06 -3.53 1.17
C ALA A 95 3.73 -2.76 0.97
N GLY A 96 3.80 -1.69 0.17
CA GLY A 96 2.79 -0.67 -0.10
C GLY A 96 3.46 0.50 -0.80
N GLY A 97 2.79 1.13 -1.76
CA GLY A 97 3.36 2.14 -2.66
C GLY A 97 2.75 3.54 -2.57
N SER A 98 1.98 3.83 -1.51
CA SER A 98 1.32 5.13 -1.40
C SER A 98 2.33 6.28 -1.33
N LEU A 99 2.01 7.37 -2.01
CA LEU A 99 2.63 8.67 -1.75
C LEU A 99 2.30 9.10 -0.32
N VAL A 100 3.28 9.67 0.37
CA VAL A 100 3.08 10.29 1.69
C VAL A 100 3.12 11.80 1.57
N TYR A 101 2.29 12.49 2.37
CA TYR A 101 2.45 13.93 2.52
C TYR A 101 3.75 14.19 3.26
N ALA A 102 4.48 15.21 2.85
CA ALA A 102 5.71 15.62 3.50
C ALA A 102 5.76 17.15 3.63
N ALA A 103 6.10 17.65 4.81
CA ALA A 103 6.22 19.08 5.07
C ALA A 103 7.39 19.38 6.01
N THR A 104 7.78 20.64 6.04
CA THR A 104 8.68 21.18 7.06
C THR A 104 7.89 21.61 8.30
N VAL A 105 8.50 21.45 9.47
CA VAL A 105 8.03 21.99 10.75
C VAL A 105 9.23 22.60 11.46
N ASP A 106 9.01 23.70 12.19
CA ASP A 106 10.08 24.34 12.96
C ASP A 106 10.46 23.47 14.16
N GLY A 107 11.69 22.97 14.15
CA GLY A 107 12.23 22.16 15.23
C GLY A 107 12.77 22.99 16.40
N PRO A 108 13.12 22.32 17.51
CA PRO A 108 13.81 22.96 18.63
C PRO A 108 15.11 23.60 18.14
N GLY A 109 15.34 24.86 18.51
CA GLY A 109 16.52 25.60 18.07
C GLY A 109 16.46 26.15 16.64
N GLY A 110 15.33 25.99 15.94
CA GLY A 110 15.11 26.53 14.58
C GLY A 110 15.62 25.62 13.46
N ASP A 111 16.14 24.43 13.78
CA ASP A 111 16.50 23.44 12.76
C ASP A 111 15.21 22.84 12.14
N PRO A 112 15.18 22.59 10.82
CA PRO A 112 14.00 22.02 10.17
C PRO A 112 13.74 20.58 10.61
N VAL A 113 12.47 20.27 10.84
CA VAL A 113 11.96 18.90 10.99
C VAL A 113 11.28 18.50 9.70
N LEU A 114 11.62 17.32 9.19
CA LEU A 114 10.84 16.68 8.12
C LEU A 114 9.69 15.89 8.75
N ARG A 115 8.45 16.30 8.48
CA ARG A 115 7.25 15.59 8.93
C ARG A 115 6.55 14.92 7.77
N LEU A 116 6.17 13.66 7.96
CA LEU A 116 5.39 12.86 7.03
C LEU A 116 4.01 12.55 7.60
N TRP A 117 3.01 12.43 6.73
CA TRP A 117 1.69 11.88 7.07
C TRP A 117 1.17 10.96 5.98
N GLU A 118 0.38 9.98 6.41
CA GLU A 118 -0.52 9.26 5.53
C GLU A 118 -1.72 8.69 6.31
N TRP A 119 -2.80 8.40 5.60
CA TRP A 119 -3.94 7.64 6.11
C TRP A 119 -3.81 6.15 5.76
N ASP A 120 -3.79 5.28 6.77
CA ASP A 120 -3.86 3.83 6.55
C ASP A 120 -5.32 3.42 6.32
N GLN A 121 -5.62 2.86 5.15
CA GLN A 121 -7.00 2.55 4.73
C GLN A 121 -7.58 1.31 5.44
N VAL A 122 -6.73 0.45 6.00
CA VAL A 122 -7.19 -0.78 6.65
C VAL A 122 -7.34 -0.58 8.14
N LEU A 123 -6.37 0.08 8.76
CA LEU A 123 -6.46 0.50 10.16
C LEU A 123 -7.40 1.69 10.35
N ASP A 124 -7.81 2.35 9.26
CA ASP A 124 -8.69 3.52 9.22
C ASP A 124 -8.21 4.63 10.16
N LEU A 125 -6.91 4.93 10.08
CA LEU A 125 -6.27 5.91 10.95
C LEU A 125 -5.15 6.67 10.24
N PRO A 126 -4.94 7.95 10.60
CA PRO A 126 -3.79 8.69 10.14
C PRO A 126 -2.59 8.44 11.05
N TYR A 127 -1.43 8.30 10.42
CA TYR A 127 -0.15 8.27 11.11
C TYR A 127 0.71 9.46 10.69
N GLN A 128 1.63 9.81 11.58
CA GLN A 128 2.62 10.86 11.40
C GLN A 128 4.01 10.33 11.77
N VAL A 129 5.02 10.70 10.98
CA VAL A 129 6.43 10.40 11.27
C VAL A 129 7.26 11.66 11.15
N ASP A 130 7.97 12.01 12.22
CA ASP A 130 8.84 13.18 12.27
C ASP A 130 10.30 12.75 12.28
N PHE A 131 11.10 13.34 11.40
CA PHE A 131 12.55 13.21 11.31
C PHE A 131 13.20 14.53 11.68
N TRP A 132 13.98 14.53 12.75
CA TRP A 132 14.71 15.72 13.21
C TRP A 132 16.19 15.41 13.33
N LEU A 133 17.02 16.22 12.66
CA LEU A 133 18.47 16.12 12.66
C LEU A 133 19.04 17.47 13.11
N PRO A 134 19.34 17.66 14.40
CA PRO A 134 19.86 18.92 14.92
C PRO A 134 21.24 19.23 14.34
N ALA A 135 21.58 20.51 14.24
CA ALA A 135 22.96 20.91 13.92
C ALA A 135 23.93 20.41 15.02
N GLY A 136 25.11 19.93 14.62
CA GLY A 136 26.14 19.38 15.49
C GLY A 136 25.88 17.95 15.96
N SER A 137 24.80 17.31 15.53
CA SER A 137 24.41 15.97 16.01
C SER A 137 24.75 14.87 15.03
N ASP A 138 25.31 13.77 15.52
CA ASP A 138 25.49 12.52 14.77
C ASP A 138 24.24 11.62 14.83
N ARG A 139 23.13 12.10 15.42
CA ARG A 139 21.91 11.30 15.66
C ARG A 139 20.70 11.88 14.95
N LEU A 140 20.01 10.99 14.23
CA LEU A 140 18.68 11.24 13.72
C LEU A 140 17.64 10.91 14.80
N HIS A 141 16.81 11.87 15.17
CA HIS A 141 15.66 11.66 16.05
C HIS A 141 14.42 11.36 15.20
N VAL A 142 13.72 10.26 15.52
CA VAL A 142 12.51 9.84 14.81
C VAL A 142 11.36 9.69 15.80
N GLY A 143 10.24 10.35 15.52
CA GLY A 143 9.01 10.29 16.31
C GLY A 143 7.88 9.73 15.47
N THR A 144 7.11 8.77 15.98
CA THR A 144 5.98 8.16 15.27
C THR A 144 4.70 8.31 16.09
N ARG A 145 3.65 8.82 15.45
CA ARG A 145 2.36 9.06 16.09
C ARG A 145 1.27 8.39 15.30
N VAL A 146 0.55 7.50 15.97
CA VAL A 146 -0.81 7.12 15.59
C VAL A 146 -1.72 7.87 16.56
N ARG A 147 -2.80 8.51 16.10
CA ARG A 147 -3.64 9.30 17.01
C ARG A 147 -4.39 8.41 18.00
N ALA A 148 -3.77 8.17 19.15
CA ALA A 148 -4.38 7.78 20.41
C ALA A 148 -3.44 8.22 21.56
N GLY A 149 -3.75 9.34 22.24
CA GLY A 149 -3.38 9.65 23.63
C GLY A 149 -1.94 9.47 24.18
N ASP A 150 -0.92 9.12 23.40
CA ASP A 150 0.36 8.65 23.95
C ASP A 150 1.22 9.73 24.63
N PRO A 151 1.96 9.38 25.71
CA PRO A 151 2.92 10.28 26.36
C PRO A 151 4.11 10.61 25.45
N ARG A 152 4.54 11.87 25.45
CA ARG A 152 5.56 12.40 24.52
C ARG A 152 6.91 12.66 25.19
N PRO A 153 8.04 12.25 24.56
CA PRO A 153 9.37 12.69 24.98
C PRO A 153 9.52 14.21 24.87
N GLY A 154 10.33 14.81 25.75
CA GLY A 154 10.47 16.27 25.86
C GLY A 154 10.98 17.00 24.60
N TRP A 155 11.66 16.31 23.68
CA TRP A 155 12.12 16.88 22.42
C TRP A 155 10.99 17.08 21.40
N TRP A 156 9.88 16.35 21.53
CA TRP A 156 8.84 16.25 20.52
C TRP A 156 7.64 17.17 20.78
N ARG A 157 7.93 18.41 21.21
CA ARG A 157 6.90 19.41 21.57
C ARG A 157 6.14 19.94 20.35
N PHE A 158 6.79 19.97 19.19
CA PHE A 158 6.24 20.43 17.92
C PHE A 158 5.30 19.42 17.25
N ALA A 159 5.05 18.25 17.86
CA ALA A 159 4.24 17.16 17.29
C ALA A 159 2.82 17.57 16.87
N ASP A 160 2.28 18.63 17.48
CA ASP A 160 0.94 19.19 17.21
C ASP A 160 0.99 20.46 16.33
N ASP A 161 2.18 20.96 15.98
CA ASP A 161 2.33 22.20 15.23
C ASP A 161 1.89 22.02 13.77
N GLU A 162 1.35 23.10 13.20
CA GLU A 162 0.96 23.14 11.79
C GLU A 162 2.21 23.05 10.89
N PRO A 163 2.11 22.41 9.71
CA PRO A 163 3.18 22.44 8.72
C PRO A 163 3.52 23.87 8.30
N ALA A 164 4.81 24.18 8.21
CA ALA A 164 5.29 25.46 7.70
C ALA A 164 5.25 25.49 6.15
N GLU A 165 5.93 24.53 5.50
CA GLU A 165 5.95 24.41 4.04
C GLU A 165 5.63 22.97 3.62
N LEU A 166 4.63 22.79 2.75
CA LEU A 166 4.34 21.50 2.14
C LEU A 166 5.36 21.20 1.04
N LEU A 167 6.17 20.18 1.24
CA LEU A 167 7.17 19.74 0.26
C LEU A 167 6.53 18.79 -0.76
N CYS A 168 5.75 17.82 -0.30
CA CYS A 168 5.14 16.80 -1.14
C CYS A 168 3.68 16.58 -0.76
N ALA A 169 2.80 16.49 -1.76
CA ALA A 169 1.47 15.94 -1.57
C ALA A 169 1.53 14.40 -1.46
N GLY A 170 0.69 13.83 -0.61
CA GLY A 170 0.54 12.38 -0.46
C GLY A 170 -0.64 11.82 -1.25
N SER A 171 -1.07 10.62 -0.85
CA SER A 171 -2.24 9.98 -1.42
C SER A 171 -3.54 10.75 -1.15
N GLY A 172 -4.61 10.43 -1.89
CA GLY A 172 -5.91 11.06 -1.65
C GLY A 172 -6.77 10.40 -0.57
N TRP A 173 -6.29 9.31 0.04
CA TRP A 173 -7.10 8.53 0.98
C TRP A 173 -7.46 9.30 2.25
N GLY A 174 -6.51 10.06 2.81
CA GLY A 174 -6.81 10.92 3.96
C GLY A 174 -7.84 11.99 3.65
N ALA A 175 -7.81 12.59 2.46
CA ALA A 175 -8.77 13.62 2.06
C ALA A 175 -10.17 13.03 1.87
N LEU A 176 -10.26 11.83 1.28
CA LEU A 176 -11.52 11.09 1.14
C LEU A 176 -12.17 10.80 2.50
N GLU A 177 -11.37 10.38 3.48
CA GLU A 177 -11.88 10.08 4.83
C GLU A 177 -12.35 11.33 5.57
N LEU A 178 -11.59 12.43 5.49
CA LEU A 178 -12.02 13.72 6.03
C LEU A 178 -13.31 14.21 5.36
N PHE A 179 -13.43 14.03 4.04
CA PHE A 179 -14.64 14.37 3.29
C PHE A 179 -15.84 13.55 3.76
N ARG A 180 -15.71 12.22 3.90
CA ARG A 180 -16.75 11.34 4.43
C ARG A 180 -17.17 11.74 5.85
N MET A 181 -16.20 12.03 6.72
CA MET A 181 -16.43 12.41 8.11
C MET A 181 -16.95 13.85 8.26
N LYS A 182 -16.89 14.66 7.19
CA LYS A 182 -17.21 16.09 7.20
C LYS A 182 -16.45 16.84 8.30
N THR A 183 -15.17 16.51 8.47
CA THR A 183 -14.33 17.05 9.53
C THR A 183 -12.95 17.43 8.98
N SER A 184 -12.19 18.14 9.80
CA SER A 184 -10.77 18.42 9.57
C SER A 184 -9.95 17.87 10.71
N LEU A 185 -8.80 17.27 10.42
CA LEU A 185 -7.93 16.69 11.42
C LEU A 185 -6.59 17.42 11.50
N ARG A 186 -6.60 18.67 11.96
CA ARG A 186 -5.36 19.46 12.06
C ARG A 186 -4.34 18.82 13.03
N PRO A 187 -3.04 18.80 12.70
CA PRO A 187 -2.39 19.52 11.60
C PRO A 187 -2.18 18.69 10.30
N THR A 188 -3.03 17.69 10.00
CA THR A 188 -2.81 16.88 8.79
C THR A 188 -3.06 17.70 7.51
N PRO A 189 -2.21 17.59 6.48
CA PRO A 189 -2.33 18.35 5.24
C PRO A 189 -3.20 17.65 4.16
N PHE A 190 -4.06 16.70 4.56
CA PHE A 190 -4.85 15.90 3.64
C PHE A 190 -5.81 16.75 2.83
N SER A 191 -5.49 16.93 1.55
CA SER A 191 -6.16 17.91 0.68
C SER A 191 -6.37 17.44 -0.75
N CYS A 192 -5.62 16.44 -1.21
CA CYS A 192 -5.69 15.97 -2.59
C CYS A 192 -6.72 14.84 -2.72
N LEU A 193 -7.56 14.88 -3.76
CA LEU A 193 -8.38 13.76 -4.22
C LEU A 193 -7.91 13.38 -5.62
N GLY A 194 -7.81 12.09 -5.92
CA GLY A 194 -7.34 11.60 -7.21
C GLY A 194 -8.29 10.57 -7.84
N PHE A 195 -7.86 10.02 -8.98
CA PHE A 195 -8.59 9.01 -9.73
C PHE A 195 -8.95 7.78 -8.87
N GLU A 196 -8.04 7.33 -8.01
CA GLU A 196 -8.27 6.18 -7.13
C GLU A 196 -9.41 6.41 -6.11
N GLN A 197 -9.69 7.67 -5.74
CA GLN A 197 -10.75 8.01 -4.80
C GLN A 197 -12.11 8.19 -5.49
N GLN A 198 -12.14 8.34 -6.82
CA GLN A 198 -13.37 8.67 -7.55
C GLN A 198 -14.50 7.63 -7.35
N PRO A 199 -14.27 6.31 -7.44
CA PRO A 199 -15.34 5.33 -7.20
C PRO A 199 -15.94 5.42 -5.80
N TRP A 200 -15.14 5.85 -4.82
CA TRP A 200 -15.56 6.01 -3.43
C TRP A 200 -16.30 7.32 -3.18
N LEU A 201 -15.96 8.39 -3.91
CA LEU A 201 -16.75 9.63 -3.93
C LEU A 201 -18.13 9.38 -4.55
N ASP A 202 -18.19 8.61 -5.64
CA ASP A 202 -19.45 8.20 -6.25
C ASP A 202 -20.29 7.38 -5.25
N LEU A 203 -19.65 6.49 -4.48
CA LEU A 203 -20.31 5.72 -3.42
C LEU A 203 -20.91 6.62 -2.33
N LEU A 204 -20.21 7.68 -1.93
CA LEU A 204 -20.76 8.67 -1.00
C LEU A 204 -21.96 9.43 -1.59
N ALA A 205 -22.03 9.57 -2.91
CA ALA A 205 -23.16 10.14 -3.63
C ALA A 205 -24.30 9.13 -3.89
N GLY A 206 -24.16 7.87 -3.44
CA GLY A 206 -25.17 6.82 -3.60
C GLY A 206 -25.10 6.05 -4.92
N ASN A 207 -23.98 6.12 -5.64
CA ASN A 207 -23.74 5.38 -6.88
C ASN A 207 -22.41 4.62 -6.80
N MET A 208 -22.10 3.69 -7.70
CA MET A 208 -20.74 3.18 -7.85
C MET A 208 -20.60 2.59 -9.24
N PRO A 209 -20.35 3.42 -10.27
CA PRO A 209 -20.31 2.93 -11.64
C PRO A 209 -19.19 1.90 -11.80
N ALA A 210 -19.53 0.77 -12.41
CA ALA A 210 -18.56 -0.28 -12.68
C ALA A 210 -17.91 -0.08 -14.05
N GLY A 211 -16.58 -0.20 -14.10
CA GLY A 211 -15.82 -0.21 -15.35
C GLY A 211 -15.77 -1.60 -15.99
N ASP A 212 -14.77 -1.81 -16.84
CA ASP A 212 -14.46 -3.12 -17.43
C ASP A 212 -14.06 -4.14 -16.34
N PRO A 213 -14.74 -5.30 -16.23
CA PRO A 213 -14.40 -6.35 -15.27
C PRO A 213 -13.00 -6.94 -15.44
N ASN A 214 -12.35 -6.77 -16.59
CA ASN A 214 -10.97 -7.20 -16.82
C ASN A 214 -9.93 -6.16 -16.38
N SER A 215 -10.35 -4.94 -16.05
CA SER A 215 -9.50 -3.93 -15.44
C SER A 215 -9.42 -4.15 -13.93
N ALA A 216 -8.27 -3.87 -13.32
CA ALA A 216 -8.09 -4.04 -11.89
C ALA A 216 -9.11 -3.19 -11.11
N PRO A 217 -9.77 -3.74 -10.06
CA PRO A 217 -10.84 -3.07 -9.33
C PRO A 217 -10.35 -1.92 -8.43
N GLY A 218 -9.03 -1.73 -8.34
CA GLY A 218 -8.42 -0.74 -7.46
C GLY A 218 -8.50 -1.13 -5.98
N ARG A 219 -7.99 -0.23 -5.13
CA ARG A 219 -7.89 -0.46 -3.68
C ARG A 219 -9.28 -0.54 -3.04
N SER A 220 -9.50 -1.58 -2.22
CA SER A 220 -10.74 -1.79 -1.47
C SER A 220 -10.69 -1.12 -0.09
N LEU A 221 -11.67 -0.26 0.22
CA LEU A 221 -11.85 0.27 1.57
C LEU A 221 -12.66 -0.70 2.42
N VAL A 222 -12.06 -1.19 3.50
CA VAL A 222 -12.59 -2.30 4.32
C VAL A 222 -13.16 -1.86 5.66
N GLY A 223 -13.03 -0.57 5.99
CA GLY A 223 -13.56 0.01 7.22
C GLY A 223 -15.08 -0.18 7.35
N ARG A 224 -15.56 -0.28 8.59
CA ARG A 224 -16.99 -0.54 8.91
C ARG A 224 -17.95 0.43 8.19
N HIS A 225 -17.58 1.70 8.09
CA HIS A 225 -18.41 2.73 7.45
C HIS A 225 -18.54 2.50 5.94
N TRP A 226 -17.45 2.12 5.26
CA TRP A 226 -17.46 1.80 3.83
C TRP A 226 -18.23 0.53 3.54
N ARG A 227 -18.08 -0.51 4.37
CA ARG A 227 -18.88 -1.72 4.25
C ARG A 227 -20.38 -1.42 4.34
N TYR A 228 -20.80 -0.58 5.29
CA TYR A 228 -22.20 -0.16 5.42
C TYR A 228 -22.74 0.54 4.16
N LEU A 229 -21.91 1.35 3.49
CA LEU A 229 -22.26 2.00 2.24
C LEU A 229 -22.33 0.99 1.08
N LEU A 230 -21.37 0.08 0.98
CA LEU A 230 -21.34 -0.98 -0.04
C LEU A 230 -22.56 -1.91 0.06
N GLU A 231 -23.03 -2.24 1.27
CA GLU A 231 -24.25 -3.02 1.50
C GLU A 231 -25.53 -2.35 0.94
N ARG A 232 -25.47 -1.05 0.63
CA ARG A 232 -26.59 -0.23 0.12
C ARG A 232 -26.34 0.34 -1.27
N ALA A 233 -25.16 0.09 -1.84
CA ALA A 233 -24.80 0.58 -3.15
C ALA A 233 -25.66 -0.07 -4.24
N PRO A 234 -25.87 0.59 -5.39
CA PRO A 234 -26.39 -0.08 -6.57
C PRO A 234 -25.56 -1.32 -6.91
N GLU A 235 -26.26 -2.44 -7.15
CA GLU A 235 -25.60 -3.72 -7.36
C GLU A 235 -24.96 -3.77 -8.75
N ASN A 236 -23.66 -4.06 -8.79
CA ASN A 236 -22.90 -4.38 -9.98
C ASN A 236 -21.67 -5.20 -9.59
N TRP A 237 -20.87 -5.65 -10.56
CA TRP A 237 -19.73 -6.52 -10.29
C TRP A 237 -18.71 -5.86 -9.35
N LEU A 238 -18.49 -4.54 -9.46
CA LEU A 238 -17.47 -3.81 -8.70
C LEU A 238 -17.92 -3.59 -7.25
N SER A 239 -19.16 -3.17 -7.02
CA SER A 239 -19.72 -3.00 -5.67
C SER A 239 -19.80 -4.34 -4.92
N ALA A 240 -20.19 -5.42 -5.60
CA ALA A 240 -20.17 -6.78 -5.04
C ALA A 240 -18.74 -7.27 -4.75
N TYR A 241 -17.77 -6.97 -5.62
CA TYR A 241 -16.35 -7.31 -5.40
C TYR A 241 -15.81 -6.65 -4.12
N HIS A 242 -15.97 -5.33 -4.00
CA HIS A 242 -15.50 -4.58 -2.83
C HIS A 242 -16.24 -4.98 -1.56
N LEU A 243 -17.55 -5.26 -1.63
CA LEU A 243 -18.32 -5.76 -0.50
C LEU A 243 -17.76 -7.10 0.01
N GLY A 244 -17.41 -8.01 -0.90
CA GLY A 244 -16.78 -9.27 -0.52
C GLY A 244 -15.46 -9.06 0.20
N THR A 245 -14.62 -8.15 -0.30
CA THR A 245 -13.36 -7.78 0.36
C THR A 245 -13.60 -7.17 1.75
N ALA A 246 -14.54 -6.23 1.88
CA ALA A 246 -14.86 -5.62 3.17
C ALA A 246 -15.41 -6.65 4.19
N ARG A 247 -16.21 -7.62 3.74
CA ARG A 247 -16.71 -8.72 4.58
C ARG A 247 -15.61 -9.67 5.02
N TRP A 248 -14.65 -9.97 4.14
CA TRP A 248 -13.50 -10.80 4.47
C TRP A 248 -12.70 -10.22 5.64
N PHE A 249 -12.37 -8.92 5.57
CA PHE A 249 -11.66 -8.23 6.65
C PHE A 249 -12.51 -8.09 7.93
N ALA A 250 -13.83 -8.03 7.78
CA ALA A 250 -14.77 -8.09 8.91
C ALA A 250 -14.95 -9.52 9.49
N ARG A 251 -14.20 -10.51 8.98
CA ARG A 251 -14.28 -11.94 9.35
C ARG A 251 -15.60 -12.63 9.00
N ASP A 252 -16.43 -12.01 8.18
CA ASP A 252 -17.62 -12.62 7.58
C ASP A 252 -17.21 -13.38 6.30
N LEU A 253 -16.61 -14.56 6.48
CA LEU A 253 -16.03 -15.33 5.38
C LEU A 253 -17.11 -15.88 4.43
N GLU A 254 -18.25 -16.31 4.96
CA GLU A 254 -19.37 -16.79 4.14
C GLU A 254 -19.99 -15.67 3.33
N GLY A 255 -20.25 -14.52 3.96
CA GLY A 255 -20.76 -13.34 3.27
C GLY A 255 -19.76 -12.76 2.26
N ALA A 256 -18.44 -12.92 2.49
CA ALA A 256 -17.41 -12.57 1.53
C ALA A 256 -17.47 -13.45 0.28
N VAL A 257 -17.48 -14.78 0.46
CA VAL A 257 -17.61 -15.76 -0.64
C VAL A 257 -18.90 -15.54 -1.43
N ALA A 258 -20.03 -15.31 -0.74
CA ALA A 258 -21.30 -15.02 -1.39
C ALA A 258 -21.24 -13.74 -2.25
N ALA A 259 -20.62 -12.68 -1.75
CA ALA A 259 -20.48 -11.43 -2.48
C ALA A 259 -19.52 -11.55 -3.69
N TRP A 260 -18.42 -12.30 -3.59
CA TRP A 260 -17.54 -12.55 -4.74
C TRP A 260 -18.19 -13.46 -5.79
N ARG A 261 -18.95 -14.48 -5.39
CA ARG A 261 -19.78 -15.25 -6.34
C ARG A 261 -20.79 -14.36 -7.05
N ARG A 262 -21.46 -13.48 -6.31
CA ARG A 262 -22.40 -12.50 -6.87
C ARG A 262 -21.72 -11.54 -7.85
N SER A 263 -20.51 -11.08 -7.54
CA SER A 263 -19.69 -10.27 -8.45
C SER A 263 -19.46 -10.99 -9.79
N ILE A 264 -19.08 -12.28 -9.76
CA ILE A 264 -18.88 -13.10 -10.97
C ILE A 264 -20.17 -13.31 -11.76
N GLU A 265 -21.31 -13.52 -11.08
CA GLU A 265 -22.62 -13.63 -11.74
C GLU A 265 -23.00 -12.35 -12.50
N LEU A 266 -22.63 -11.19 -11.95
CA LEU A 266 -22.91 -9.89 -12.56
C LEU A 266 -21.96 -9.60 -13.72
N ALA A 267 -20.67 -9.90 -13.56
CA ALA A 267 -19.68 -9.94 -14.62
C ALA A 267 -18.47 -10.79 -14.20
N VAL A 268 -18.10 -11.75 -15.05
CA VAL A 268 -16.92 -12.59 -14.80
C VAL A 268 -15.67 -11.71 -14.78
N SER A 269 -14.90 -11.81 -13.69
CA SER A 269 -13.63 -11.10 -13.53
C SER A 269 -12.57 -12.01 -12.91
N PRO A 270 -11.29 -11.90 -13.32
CA PRO A 270 -10.20 -12.68 -12.76
C PRO A 270 -9.98 -12.37 -11.26
N TRP A 271 -10.33 -11.16 -10.82
CA TRP A 271 -10.10 -10.66 -9.47
C TRP A 271 -11.00 -11.35 -8.43
N ALA A 272 -12.30 -11.48 -8.74
CA ALA A 272 -13.23 -12.17 -7.85
C ALA A 272 -12.95 -13.68 -7.81
N ILE A 273 -12.59 -14.28 -8.95
CA ILE A 273 -12.18 -15.69 -9.02
C ILE A 273 -10.95 -15.93 -8.15
N ARG A 274 -9.95 -15.05 -8.23
CA ARG A 274 -8.75 -15.13 -7.38
C ARG A 274 -9.08 -15.02 -5.90
N ASN A 275 -10.02 -14.16 -5.51
CA ASN A 275 -10.45 -14.07 -4.11
C ASN A 275 -11.19 -15.34 -3.63
N LEU A 276 -11.98 -15.98 -4.50
CA LEU A 276 -12.57 -17.29 -4.21
C LEU A 276 -11.50 -18.37 -4.04
N ALA A 277 -10.45 -18.37 -4.87
CA ALA A 277 -9.33 -19.29 -4.72
C ALA A 277 -8.65 -19.14 -3.35
N VAL A 278 -8.44 -17.90 -2.89
CA VAL A 278 -7.92 -17.62 -1.55
C VAL A 278 -8.85 -18.15 -0.46
N ALA A 279 -10.16 -17.98 -0.61
CA ALA A 279 -11.13 -18.49 0.34
C ALA A 279 -11.13 -20.03 0.43
N GLU A 280 -11.03 -20.73 -0.70
CA GLU A 280 -10.95 -22.19 -0.74
C GLU A 280 -9.62 -22.70 -0.17
N TYR A 281 -8.50 -22.03 -0.48
CA TYR A 281 -7.21 -22.35 0.12
C TYR A 281 -7.23 -22.23 1.65
N HIS A 282 -7.83 -21.15 2.18
CA HIS A 282 -8.02 -20.96 3.62
C HIS A 282 -8.86 -22.04 4.30
N ARG A 283 -9.72 -22.75 3.54
CA ARG A 283 -10.50 -23.90 4.01
C ARG A 283 -9.74 -25.23 3.89
N GLY A 284 -8.55 -25.23 3.32
CA GLY A 284 -7.75 -26.43 3.05
C GLY A 284 -8.09 -27.12 1.72
N HIS A 285 -8.94 -26.52 0.89
CA HIS A 285 -9.33 -27.03 -0.43
C HIS A 285 -8.29 -26.61 -1.48
N VAL A 286 -7.09 -27.19 -1.38
CA VAL A 286 -5.92 -26.76 -2.16
C VAL A 286 -6.08 -27.01 -3.66
N VAL A 287 -6.76 -28.10 -4.05
CA VAL A 287 -6.98 -28.45 -5.45
C VAL A 287 -7.96 -27.48 -6.10
N GLU A 288 -9.09 -27.22 -5.45
CA GLU A 288 -10.11 -26.27 -5.89
C GLU A 288 -9.55 -24.85 -5.97
N ALA A 289 -8.69 -24.47 -5.00
CA ALA A 289 -7.97 -23.21 -5.06
C ALA A 289 -7.02 -23.12 -6.27
N ALA A 290 -6.33 -24.21 -6.63
CA ALA A 290 -5.46 -24.26 -7.81
C ALA A 290 -6.25 -24.13 -9.11
N GLU A 291 -7.40 -24.78 -9.22
CA GLU A 291 -8.29 -24.67 -10.39
C GLU A 291 -8.80 -23.24 -10.57
N LEU A 292 -9.28 -22.61 -9.48
CA LEU A 292 -9.75 -21.22 -9.51
C LEU A 292 -8.64 -20.23 -9.86
N LEU A 293 -7.45 -20.36 -9.25
CA LEU A 293 -6.31 -19.50 -9.58
C LEU A 293 -5.88 -19.65 -11.04
N THR A 294 -5.88 -20.88 -11.55
CA THR A 294 -5.55 -21.16 -12.94
C THR A 294 -6.57 -20.53 -13.90
N ALA A 295 -7.87 -20.63 -13.59
CA ALA A 295 -8.91 -19.94 -14.36
C ALA A 295 -8.73 -18.41 -14.34
N ALA A 296 -8.40 -17.82 -13.19
CA ALA A 296 -8.10 -16.40 -13.08
C ALA A 296 -6.87 -15.99 -13.93
N ALA A 297 -5.80 -16.79 -13.88
CA ALA A 297 -4.57 -16.54 -14.63
C ALA A 297 -4.79 -16.63 -16.15
N TRP A 298 -5.55 -17.61 -16.63
CA TRP A 298 -5.89 -17.73 -18.06
C TRP A 298 -6.84 -16.64 -18.55
N SER A 299 -7.66 -16.07 -17.67
CA SER A 299 -8.55 -14.94 -18.01
C SER A 299 -7.80 -13.61 -18.11
N ALA A 300 -6.63 -13.48 -17.47
CA ALA A 300 -5.79 -12.29 -17.51
C ALA A 300 -4.29 -12.66 -17.56
N PRO A 301 -3.81 -13.32 -18.62
CA PRO A 301 -2.43 -13.79 -18.73
C PRO A 301 -1.41 -12.65 -18.77
N GLN A 302 -1.85 -11.44 -19.12
CA GLN A 302 -1.06 -10.21 -19.08
C GLN A 302 -0.75 -9.72 -17.66
N VAL A 303 -1.36 -10.30 -16.61
CA VAL A 303 -1.17 -9.92 -15.20
C VAL A 303 -0.18 -10.89 -14.56
N PRO A 304 1.10 -10.52 -14.37
CA PRO A 304 2.12 -11.50 -14.04
C PRO A 304 1.88 -12.23 -12.71
N GLN A 305 1.33 -11.51 -11.74
CA GLN A 305 1.11 -11.99 -10.38
C GLN A 305 0.09 -13.12 -10.32
N LEU A 306 -0.97 -13.05 -11.13
CA LEU A 306 -1.98 -14.10 -11.16
C LEU A 306 -1.38 -15.41 -11.67
N CYS A 307 -0.55 -15.37 -12.71
CA CYS A 307 0.09 -16.59 -13.19
C CYS A 307 1.16 -17.09 -12.21
N GLU A 308 1.94 -16.23 -11.55
CA GLU A 308 2.92 -16.67 -10.55
C GLU A 308 2.25 -17.35 -9.35
N GLU A 309 1.14 -16.80 -8.84
CA GLU A 309 0.35 -17.44 -7.79
C GLU A 309 -0.21 -18.80 -8.24
N ALA A 310 -0.81 -18.85 -9.44
CA ALA A 310 -1.35 -20.08 -10.00
C ALA A 310 -0.26 -21.15 -10.20
N ARG A 311 0.88 -20.78 -10.80
CA ARG A 311 2.03 -21.67 -11.02
C ARG A 311 2.55 -22.25 -9.72
N GLY A 312 2.70 -21.43 -8.67
CA GLY A 312 3.16 -21.91 -7.38
C GLY A 312 2.21 -22.95 -6.76
N LEU A 313 0.90 -22.74 -6.89
CA LEU A 313 -0.08 -23.69 -6.37
C LEU A 313 -0.19 -24.97 -7.21
N LEU A 314 -0.10 -24.86 -8.54
CA LEU A 314 -0.05 -26.00 -9.47
C LEU A 314 1.16 -26.93 -9.19
N LEU A 315 2.32 -26.36 -8.84
CA LEU A 315 3.49 -27.16 -8.46
C LEU A 315 3.26 -27.92 -7.15
N VAL A 316 2.58 -27.30 -6.18
CA VAL A 316 2.22 -27.94 -4.91
C VAL A 316 1.19 -29.07 -5.12
N THR A 317 0.26 -28.91 -6.05
CA THR A 317 -0.76 -29.93 -6.37
C THR A 317 -0.30 -30.98 -7.38
N GLY A 318 0.96 -30.94 -7.83
CA GLY A 318 1.54 -31.95 -8.72
C GLY A 318 1.13 -31.81 -10.19
N GLN A 319 0.84 -30.58 -10.65
CA GLN A 319 0.44 -30.26 -12.03
C GLN A 319 1.52 -29.43 -12.78
N PRO A 320 2.76 -29.93 -12.94
CA PRO A 320 3.87 -29.15 -13.49
C PRO A 320 3.69 -28.78 -14.97
N ALA A 321 3.02 -29.62 -15.77
CA ALA A 321 2.79 -29.35 -17.18
C ALA A 321 1.92 -28.10 -17.41
N GLU A 322 0.91 -27.90 -16.56
CA GLU A 322 0.05 -26.71 -16.62
C GLU A 322 0.78 -25.46 -16.09
N ALA A 323 1.61 -25.62 -15.06
CA ALA A 323 2.48 -24.54 -14.57
C ALA A 323 3.48 -24.06 -15.65
N ASP A 324 4.01 -24.99 -16.46
CA ASP A 324 4.88 -24.67 -17.59
C ASP A 324 4.12 -24.01 -18.75
N ALA A 325 2.87 -24.42 -19.01
CA ALA A 325 2.03 -23.78 -20.03
C ALA A 325 1.75 -22.31 -19.70
N LEU A 326 1.40 -22.00 -18.44
CA LEU A 326 1.22 -20.62 -17.98
C LEU A 326 2.51 -19.79 -18.12
N ARG A 327 3.67 -20.37 -17.78
CA ARG A 327 4.97 -19.71 -17.94
C ARG A 327 5.24 -19.32 -19.40
N GLN A 328 4.97 -20.22 -20.34
CA GLN A 328 5.23 -19.97 -21.76
C GLN A 328 4.40 -18.80 -22.31
N VAL A 329 3.15 -18.67 -21.85
CA VAL A 329 2.25 -17.60 -22.26
C VAL A 329 2.75 -16.23 -21.83
N GLN A 330 3.31 -16.11 -20.62
CA GLN A 330 3.91 -14.85 -20.14
C GLN A 330 5.18 -14.44 -20.88
N THR A 331 5.92 -15.41 -21.43
CA THR A 331 7.19 -15.15 -22.14
C THR A 331 7.01 -14.83 -23.62
N ARG A 332 5.78 -14.91 -24.16
CA ARG A 332 5.51 -14.52 -25.55
C ARG A 332 5.45 -12.99 -25.66
N PRO A 333 6.17 -12.40 -26.64
CA PRO A 333 6.30 -10.94 -26.77
C PRO A 333 4.98 -10.24 -27.12
#